data_AF-A0A2V9WWT2-F1
#
_entry.id   AF-A0A2V9WWT2-F1
#
_cell.length_a   1.000
_cell.length_b   1.000
_cell.length_c   1.000
_cell.angle_alpha   90.00
_cell.angle_beta   90.00
_cell.angle_gamma   90.00
#
_symmetry.space_group_name_H-M   'P 1'
#
loop_
_entity.id
_entity.type
_entity.pdbx_description
1 polymer ?
#
loop_
_entity_poly.entity_id
_entity_poly.type
_entity_poly.pdbx_seq_one_letter_code
_entity_poly.pdbx_strand_id
1 'polypeptide(L)'
;MKKGATHFAPNRKDAIVRQLRDEFIVYDKETNHAHCLNSTAADVWKLCDGERSLSEIIHTMEKAKSPIDERLAWMALRKLNKAGLLLEPVPSPPKA
;
A
#
# COMPACT_ATOMS: atom_id res chain seq x y z
N MET A 1 6.65 18.83 -17.02
CA MET A 1 5.39 19.22 -16.34
C MET A 1 5.08 18.17 -15.29
N LYS A 2 5.32 18.44 -13.99
CA LYS A 2 5.04 17.48 -12.91
C LYS A 2 3.74 17.89 -12.21
N LYS A 3 2.61 17.32 -12.61
CA LYS A 3 1.30 17.53 -11.97
C LYS A 3 0.56 16.19 -11.92
N GLY A 4 0.27 15.68 -10.73
CA GLY A 4 -0.95 14.90 -10.48
C GLY A 4 -0.84 13.43 -10.08
N ALA A 5 0.31 12.76 -10.17
CA ALA A 5 0.41 11.36 -9.77
C ALA A 5 1.08 11.25 -8.40
N THR A 6 0.29 11.03 -7.35
CA THR A 6 0.77 10.63 -6.04
C THR A 6 1.23 9.19 -6.14
N HIS A 7 2.54 8.99 -6.34
CA HIS A 7 3.13 7.67 -6.37
C HIS A 7 3.45 7.22 -4.94
N PHE A 8 3.27 5.93 -4.65
CA PHE A 8 3.43 5.38 -3.31
C PHE A 8 4.63 4.44 -3.29
N ALA A 9 5.67 4.79 -2.54
CA ALA A 9 6.86 3.96 -2.40
C ALA A 9 6.83 3.20 -1.06
N PRO A 10 7.11 1.88 -1.05
CA PRO A 10 7.04 1.07 0.15
C PRO A 10 8.31 1.26 1.00
N ASN A 11 8.16 1.30 2.32
CA ASN A 11 9.30 1.29 3.23
C ASN A 11 9.74 -0.16 3.47
N ARG A 12 10.87 -0.57 2.88
CA ARG A 12 11.36 -1.97 2.92
C ARG A 12 12.81 -2.09 3.41
N LYS A 13 13.41 -1.03 3.96
CA LYS A 13 14.86 -0.97 4.21
C LYS A 13 15.36 -2.13 5.08
N ASP A 14 14.53 -2.69 5.95
CA ASP A 14 14.86 -3.90 6.70
C ASP A 14 13.63 -4.73 7.14
N ALA A 15 12.75 -5.03 6.18
CA ALA A 15 11.51 -5.78 6.46
C ALA A 15 11.60 -7.27 6.07
N ILE A 16 11.14 -8.17 6.94
CA ILE A 16 10.83 -9.56 6.59
C ILE A 16 9.36 -9.63 6.19
N VAL A 17 9.10 -10.19 5.01
CA VAL A 17 7.75 -10.33 4.47
C VAL A 17 7.39 -11.81 4.37
N ARG A 18 6.25 -12.19 4.95
CA ARG A 18 5.72 -13.57 4.85
C ARG A 18 4.23 -13.57 4.56
N GLN A 19 3.82 -14.45 3.65
CA GLN A 19 2.42 -14.74 3.41
C GLN A 19 1.97 -15.93 4.27
N LEU A 20 0.85 -15.79 4.96
CA LEU A 20 0.22 -16.82 5.78
C LEU A 20 -1.25 -16.94 5.38
N ARG A 21 -1.59 -17.92 4.52
CA ARG A 21 -2.93 -18.09 3.95
C ARG A 21 -3.44 -16.77 3.33
N ASP A 22 -4.36 -16.09 4.04
CA ASP A 22 -5.08 -14.90 3.62
C ASP A 22 -4.51 -13.61 4.25
N GLU A 23 -3.46 -13.74 5.05
CA GLU A 23 -2.79 -12.64 5.74
C GLU A 23 -1.35 -12.48 5.25
N PHE A 24 -0.85 -11.27 5.39
CA PHE A 24 0.48 -10.89 4.98
C PHE A 24 1.18 -10.19 6.13
N ILE A 25 2.23 -10.82 6.66
CA ILE A 25 3.00 -10.32 7.79
C ILE A 25 4.18 -9.53 7.25
N VAL A 26 4.25 -8.26 7.64
CA VAL A 26 5.42 -7.40 7.42
C VAL A 26 6.05 -7.14 8.77
N TYR A 27 7.21 -7.75 9.00
CA TYR A 27 8.00 -7.55 10.21
C TYR A 27 9.11 -6.56 9.93
N ASP A 28 9.01 -5.38 10.54
CA ASP A 28 10.02 -4.33 10.50
C ASP A 28 11.08 -4.61 11.57
N LYS A 29 12.32 -4.89 11.12
CA LYS A 29 13.43 -5.18 12.04
C LYS A 29 13.95 -3.92 12.75
N GLU A 30 13.79 -2.74 12.16
CA GLU A 30 14.27 -1.49 12.77
C GLU A 30 13.42 -1.16 14.00
N THR A 31 12.10 -1.29 13.88
CA THR A 31 11.16 -1.02 14.99
C THR A 31 10.82 -2.25 15.83
N ASN A 32 11.25 -3.45 15.40
CA ASN A 32 10.92 -4.73 16.03
C ASN A 32 9.39 -4.97 16.13
N HIS A 33 8.64 -4.53 15.12
CA HIS A 33 7.18 -4.65 15.07
C HIS A 33 6.73 -5.50 13.88
N ALA A 34 5.70 -6.32 14.12
CA ALA A 34 5.02 -7.08 13.08
C ALA A 34 3.67 -6.44 12.76
N HIS A 35 3.41 -6.27 11.46
CA HIS A 35 2.14 -5.78 10.93
C HIS A 35 1.44 -6.90 10.19
N CYS A 36 0.22 -7.24 10.61
CA CYS A 36 -0.66 -8.13 9.86
C CYS A 36 -1.49 -7.30 8.87
N LEU A 37 -1.28 -7.54 7.58
CA LEU A 37 -2.09 -6.98 6.52
C LEU A 37 -3.09 -8.04 6.07
N ASN A 38 -4.34 -7.63 5.85
CA ASN A 38 -5.29 -8.47 5.12
C ASN A 38 -4.89 -8.53 3.63
N SER A 39 -5.52 -9.45 2.89
CA SER A 39 -5.28 -9.64 1.45
C SER A 39 -5.30 -8.32 0.66
N THR A 40 -6.34 -7.50 0.84
CA THR A 40 -6.48 -6.22 0.14
C THR A 40 -5.35 -5.25 0.43
N ALA A 41 -4.98 -5.04 1.70
CA ALA A 41 -3.90 -4.12 2.06
C ALA A 41 -2.53 -4.64 1.61
N ALA A 42 -2.34 -5.97 1.62
CA ALA A 42 -1.14 -6.60 1.12
C ALA A 42 -0.98 -6.39 -0.40
N ASP A 43 -2.06 -6.53 -1.16
CA ASP A 43 -2.04 -6.33 -2.61
C ASP A 43 -1.78 -4.87 -2.98
N VAL A 44 -2.43 -3.92 -2.30
CA VAL A 44 -2.12 -2.49 -2.43
C VAL A 44 -0.63 -2.23 -2.13
N TRP A 45 -0.13 -2.74 -1.01
CA TRP A 45 1.27 -2.53 -0.59
C TRP A 45 2.30 -3.14 -1.55
N LYS A 46 1.99 -4.30 -2.16
CA LYS A 46 2.84 -4.94 -3.18
C LYS A 46 2.92 -4.10 -4.46
N LEU A 47 1.82 -3.42 -4.81
CA LEU A 47 1.73 -2.57 -6.00
C LEU A 47 2.32 -1.17 -5.79
N CYS A 48 2.51 -0.73 -4.54
CA CYS A 48 3.32 0.44 -4.21
C CYS A 48 4.78 0.16 -4.60
N ASP A 49 5.26 0.83 -5.64
CA ASP A 49 6.64 0.76 -6.16
C ASP A 49 7.30 2.13 -6.32
N GLY A 50 6.58 3.22 -6.02
CA GLY A 50 7.03 4.59 -6.25
C GLY A 50 6.79 5.11 -7.67
N GLU A 51 6.20 4.31 -8.55
CA GLU A 51 5.91 4.66 -9.96
C GLU A 51 4.43 4.51 -10.34
N ARG A 52 3.66 3.68 -9.63
CA ARG A 52 2.22 3.55 -9.87
C ARG A 52 1.42 4.61 -9.12
N SER A 53 0.52 5.25 -9.86
CA SER A 53 -0.56 6.08 -9.33
C SER A 53 -1.67 5.24 -8.70
N LEU A 54 -2.56 5.88 -7.94
CA LEU A 54 -3.70 5.19 -7.32
C LEU A 54 -4.61 4.50 -8.34
N SER A 55 -4.91 5.18 -9.46
CA SER A 55 -5.75 4.62 -10.53
C SER A 55 -5.11 3.40 -11.18
N GLU A 56 -3.79 3.39 -11.37
CA GLU A 56 -3.06 2.23 -11.88
C GLU A 56 -3.06 1.06 -10.90
N ILE A 57 -2.97 1.34 -9.59
CA ILE A 57 -3.12 0.32 -8.54
C ILE A 57 -4.52 -0.30 -8.62
N ILE A 58 -5.58 0.52 -8.62
CA ILE A 58 -6.97 0.05 -8.72
C ILE A 58 -7.19 -0.79 -9.97
N HIS A 59 -6.78 -0.28 -11.14
CA HIS A 59 -6.92 -0.99 -12.42
C HIS A 59 -6.16 -2.32 -12.45
N THR A 60 -4.98 -2.37 -11.81
CA THR A 60 -4.20 -3.61 -11.71
C THR A 60 -4.90 -4.64 -10.82
N MET A 61 -5.51 -4.20 -9.71
CA MET A 61 -6.27 -5.06 -8.81
C MET A 61 -7.56 -5.57 -9.47
N GLU A 62 -8.26 -4.74 -10.25
CA GLU A 62 -9.40 -5.16 -11.07
C GLU A 62 -9.03 -6.26 -12.06
N LYS A 63 -7.92 -6.08 -12.80
CA LYS A 63 -7.39 -7.11 -13.72
C LYS A 63 -7.01 -8.42 -13.02
N ALA A 64 -6.57 -8.33 -11.77
CA ALA A 64 -6.26 -9.49 -10.93
C ALA A 64 -7.51 -10.15 -10.32
N LYS A 65 -8.73 -9.74 -10.72
CA LYS A 65 -10.01 -10.22 -10.19
C LYS A 65 -10.18 -9.95 -8.67
N SER A 66 -9.55 -8.90 -8.17
CA SER A 66 -9.64 -8.43 -6.79
C SER A 66 -10.02 -6.94 -6.78
N PRO A 67 -11.20 -6.57 -7.32
CA PRO A 67 -11.57 -5.16 -7.46
C PRO A 67 -11.65 -4.46 -6.11
N ILE A 68 -11.22 -3.21 -6.08
CA ILE A 68 -11.27 -2.33 -4.91
C ILE A 68 -11.77 -0.96 -5.35
N ASP A 69 -12.67 -0.36 -4.57
CA ASP A 69 -13.06 1.02 -4.83
C ASP A 69 -11.97 2.01 -4.40
N GLU A 70 -12.01 3.22 -4.98
CA GLU A 70 -10.99 4.25 -4.73
C GLU A 70 -10.91 4.65 -3.24
N ARG A 71 -12.05 4.70 -2.54
CA ARG A 71 -12.10 5.07 -1.13
C ARG A 71 -11.41 4.01 -0.26
N LEU A 72 -11.62 2.73 -0.53
CA LEU A 72 -10.97 1.63 0.15
C LEU A 72 -9.46 1.60 -0.17
N ALA A 73 -9.06 1.90 -1.40
CA ALA A 73 -7.66 2.01 -1.78
C ALA A 73 -6.96 3.14 -0.98
N TRP A 74 -7.59 4.32 -0.88
CA TRP A 74 -7.12 5.40 -0.01
C TRP A 74 -7.06 4.99 1.47
N MET A 75 -8.05 4.27 1.97
CA MET A 75 -8.05 3.78 3.36
C MET A 75 -6.90 2.79 3.62
N ALA A 76 -6.61 1.90 2.67
CA ALA A 76 -5.48 0.98 2.75
C ALA A 76 -4.15 1.75 2.80
N LEU A 77 -3.93 2.69 1.88
CA LEU A 77 -2.73 3.52 1.85
C LEU A 77 -2.53 4.33 3.15
N ARG A 78 -3.61 4.91 3.70
CA ARG A 78 -3.53 5.62 4.99
C ARG A 78 -3.16 4.71 6.15
N LYS A 79 -3.69 3.48 6.17
CA LYS A 79 -3.33 2.48 7.19
C LYS A 79 -1.86 2.07 7.06
N LEU A 80 -1.38 1.81 5.84
CA LEU A 80 0.01 1.49 5.55
C LEU A 80 0.95 2.64 5.97
N ASN A 81 0.59 3.89 5.66
CA ASN A 81 1.33 5.07 6.07
C ASN A 81 1.42 5.20 7.60
N LYS A 82 0.28 5.04 8.30
CA LYS A 82 0.25 5.08 9.77
C LYS A 82 1.08 3.95 10.40
N ALA A 83 1.20 2.81 9.71
CA ALA A 83 2.03 1.69 10.12
C ALA A 83 3.53 1.88 9.79
N GLY A 84 3.93 2.98 9.15
CA GLY A 84 5.32 3.21 8.76
C GLY A 84 5.78 2.38 7.55
N LEU A 85 4.84 1.75 6.84
CA LEU A 85 5.11 0.83 5.72
C LEU A 85 5.28 1.53 4.37
N LEU A 86 5.21 2.86 4.34
CA LEU A 86 5.44 3.70 3.16
C LEU A 86 6.54 4.74 3.46
N LEU A 87 7.36 5.06 2.46
CA LEU A 87 8.47 6.01 2.62
C LEU A 87 8.00 7.45 2.77
N GLU A 88 6.96 7.82 2.03
CA GLU A 88 6.43 9.18 2.00
C GLU A 88 5.03 9.23 2.63
N PRO A 89 4.70 10.32 3.35
CA PRO A 89 3.36 10.55 3.85
C PRO A 89 2.33 10.52 2.72
N VAL A 90 1.31 9.69 2.88
CA VAL A 90 0.18 9.65 1.95
C VAL A 90 -0.60 10.96 2.07
N PRO A 91 -0.78 11.72 0.97
CA PRO A 91 -1.54 12.96 0.98
C PRO A 91 -3.02 12.70 1.29
N SER A 92 -3.74 13.76 1.69
CA SER A 92 -5.18 13.64 1.86
C SER A 92 -5.83 13.31 0.51
N PRO A 93 -6.84 12.41 0.48
CA PRO A 93 -7.60 12.18 -0.75
C PRO A 93 -8.17 13.51 -1.27
N PRO A 94 -8.26 13.70 -2.59
CA PRO A 94 -8.93 14.86 -3.13
C PRO A 94 -10.32 14.97 -2.50
N LYS A 95 -10.69 16.18 -2.06
CA LYS A 95 -12.08 16.41 -1.64
C LYS A 95 -12.95 16.18 -2.86
N ALA A 96 -13.93 15.29 -2.71
CA ALA A 96 -14.96 15.02 -3.72
C ALA A 96 -15.72 16.29 -4.10
#